data_AF-A6J0C0-F1
#
_entry.id   AF-A6J0C0-F1
#
_cell.length_a   1.000
_cell.length_b   1.000
_cell.length_c   1.000
_cell.angle_alpha   90.00
_cell.angle_beta   90.00
_cell.angle_gamma   90.00
#
_symmetry.space_group_name_H-M   'P 1'
#
loop_
_entity.id
_entity.type
_entity.pdbx_description
1 polymer ?
#
loop_
_entity_poly.entity_id
_entity_poly.type
_entity_poly.pdbx_seq_one_letter_code
_entity_poly.pdbx_strand_id
1 'polypeptide(L)'
;MQSPPPDPLGDCLRNWEDLQQDFQGIQETHRLYRVKLEELTKLQDNCTNSITRQKKRLQELALVLKKCRPSLPSESLEAAQELESQIKERQGLFFDMEAYLPKKNGLYLSLVLGNVNVTLLSKQAKYVEAVAKGRVSPRLLHPPLP
;
A
#
# COMPACT_ATOMS: atom_id res chain seq x y z
N MET A 1 30.76 -40.33 -40.50
CA MET A 1 30.59 -40.36 -39.03
C MET A 1 29.10 -40.37 -38.76
N GLN A 2 28.55 -41.48 -38.27
CA GLN A 2 27.13 -41.58 -37.93
C GLN A 2 26.89 -40.84 -36.61
N SER A 3 25.94 -39.91 -36.60
CA SER A 3 25.52 -39.23 -35.37
C SER A 3 25.05 -40.27 -34.35
N PRO A 4 25.34 -40.07 -33.04
CA PRO A 4 24.85 -40.96 -32.02
C PRO A 4 23.31 -41.05 -32.10
N PRO A 5 22.74 -42.25 -31.85
CA PRO A 5 21.30 -42.41 -31.85
C PRO A 5 20.67 -41.50 -30.79
N PRO A 6 19.44 -40.98 -31.03
CA PRO A 6 18.74 -40.21 -30.02
C PRO A 6 18.64 -41.02 -28.73
N ASP A 7 18.88 -40.38 -27.60
CA ASP A 7 18.78 -40.96 -26.26
C ASP A 7 17.67 -40.24 -25.47
N PRO A 8 16.39 -40.59 -25.71
CA PRO A 8 15.26 -39.91 -25.10
C PRO A 8 15.26 -40.00 -23.57
N LEU A 9 15.86 -41.05 -23.01
CA LEU A 9 15.97 -41.22 -21.57
C LEU A 9 17.04 -40.29 -20.98
N GLY A 10 18.20 -40.19 -21.62
CA GLY A 10 19.24 -39.22 -21.25
C GLY A 10 18.75 -37.77 -21.33
N ASP A 11 17.96 -37.44 -22.36
CA ASP A 11 17.30 -36.13 -22.48
C ASP A 11 16.29 -35.90 -21.34
N CYS A 12 15.48 -36.90 -21.01
CA CYS A 12 14.52 -36.83 -19.91
C CYS A 12 15.20 -36.61 -18.55
N LEU A 13 16.31 -37.32 -18.29
CA LEU A 13 17.09 -37.19 -17.05
C LEU A 13 17.75 -35.82 -16.92
N ARG A 14 18.29 -35.27 -18.01
CA ARG A 14 18.83 -33.90 -18.02
C ARG A 14 17.75 -32.87 -17.71
N ASN A 15 16.60 -32.95 -18.40
CA ASN A 15 15.48 -32.05 -18.16
C ASN A 15 14.97 -32.14 -16.71
N TRP A 16 14.98 -33.34 -16.11
CA TRP A 16 14.62 -33.51 -14.72
C TRP A 16 15.61 -32.83 -13.76
N GLU A 17 16.91 -32.96 -14.00
CA GLU A 17 17.94 -32.29 -13.21
C GLU A 17 17.81 -30.76 -13.29
N ASP A 18 17.55 -30.22 -14.48
CA ASP A 18 17.30 -28.79 -14.68
C ASP A 18 16.06 -28.33 -13.88
N LEU A 19 14.96 -29.11 -13.94
CA LEU A 19 13.76 -28.85 -13.13
C LEU A 19 14.03 -28.93 -11.62
N GLN A 20 14.92 -29.81 -11.17
CA GLN A 20 15.29 -29.90 -9.76
C GLN A 20 16.03 -28.64 -9.30
N GLN A 21 16.95 -28.11 -10.12
CA GLN A 21 17.65 -26.87 -9.82
C GLN A 21 16.69 -25.67 -9.80
N ASP A 22 15.81 -25.56 -10.79
CA ASP A 22 14.78 -24.52 -10.83
C ASP A 22 13.86 -24.57 -9.61
N PHE A 23 13.44 -25.78 -9.21
CA PHE A 23 12.60 -25.97 -8.04
C PHE A 23 13.28 -25.50 -6.75
N GLN A 24 14.56 -25.80 -6.56
CA GLN A 24 15.32 -25.29 -5.42
C GLN A 24 15.38 -23.75 -5.41
N GLY A 25 15.57 -23.12 -6.58
CA GLY A 25 15.51 -21.68 -6.73
C GLY A 25 14.16 -21.07 -6.35
N ILE A 26 13.06 -21.72 -6.75
CA ILE A 26 11.70 -21.34 -6.35
C ILE A 26 11.50 -21.44 -4.84
N GLN A 27 12.00 -22.51 -4.21
CA GLN A 27 11.87 -22.70 -2.76
C GLN A 27 12.56 -21.59 -1.97
N GLU A 28 13.78 -21.20 -2.36
CA GLU A 28 14.49 -20.12 -1.68
C GLU A 28 13.83 -18.76 -1.93
N THR A 29 13.38 -18.51 -3.16
CA THR A 29 12.62 -17.28 -3.48
C THR A 29 11.34 -17.18 -2.65
N HIS A 30 10.61 -18.29 -2.51
CA HIS A 30 9.40 -18.35 -1.69
C HIS A 30 9.70 -18.14 -0.20
N ARG A 31 10.79 -18.72 0.31
CA ARG A 31 11.25 -18.48 1.69
C ARG A 31 11.51 -17.00 1.95
N LEU A 32 12.24 -16.34 1.05
CA LEU A 32 12.52 -14.90 1.14
C LEU A 32 11.25 -14.05 1.03
N TYR A 33 10.36 -14.40 0.10
CA TYR A 33 9.06 -13.74 -0.04
C TYR A 33 8.26 -13.76 1.27
N ARG A 34 8.20 -14.91 1.95
CA ARG A 34 7.48 -15.04 3.23
C ARG A 34 8.03 -14.12 4.32
N VAL A 35 9.35 -14.06 4.45
CA VAL A 35 10.01 -13.17 5.44
C VAL A 35 9.67 -11.71 5.14
N LYS A 36 9.84 -11.28 3.88
CA LYS A 36 9.53 -9.90 3.48
C LYS A 36 8.04 -9.56 3.65
N LEU A 37 7.15 -10.52 3.41
CA LEU A 37 5.71 -10.34 3.61
C LEU A 37 5.37 -10.11 5.09
N GLU A 38 6.00 -10.85 6.00
CA GLU A 38 5.82 -10.68 7.44
C GLU A 38 6.31 -9.31 7.92
N GLU A 39 7.50 -8.90 7.48
CA GLU A 39 8.05 -7.57 7.78
C GLU A 39 7.15 -6.46 7.26
N LEU A 40 6.67 -6.57 6.01
CA LEU A 40 5.76 -5.61 5.41
C LEU A 40 4.44 -5.53 6.18
N THR A 41 3.87 -6.67 6.57
CA THR A 41 2.62 -6.73 7.33
C THR A 41 2.78 -6.01 8.68
N LYS A 42 3.88 -6.29 9.39
CA LYS A 42 4.18 -5.61 10.66
C LYS A 42 4.33 -4.10 10.50
N LEU A 43 5.00 -3.64 9.43
CA LEU A 43 5.13 -2.22 9.12
C LEU A 43 3.76 -1.57 8.82
N GLN A 44 2.92 -2.25 8.05
CA GLN A 44 1.57 -1.79 7.71
C GLN A 44 0.70 -1.66 8.97
N ASP A 45 0.72 -2.63 9.87
CA ASP A 45 -0.03 -2.59 11.13
C ASP A 45 0.45 -1.44 12.03
N ASN A 46 1.76 -1.27 12.17
CA ASN A 46 2.33 -0.18 12.96
C ASN A 46 1.94 1.20 12.42
N CYS A 47 1.98 1.37 11.09
CA CYS A 47 1.59 2.61 10.43
C CYS A 47 0.10 2.87 10.62
N THR A 48 -0.75 1.89 10.32
CA THR A 48 -2.21 1.96 10.47
C THR A 48 -2.61 2.34 11.89
N ASN A 49 -2.02 1.67 12.89
CA ASN A 49 -2.31 1.91 14.29
C ASN A 49 -1.85 3.30 14.75
N SER A 50 -0.69 3.78 14.26
CA SER A 50 -0.16 5.10 14.60
C SER A 50 -0.98 6.23 13.98
N ILE A 51 -1.36 6.09 12.70
CA ILE A 51 -2.25 7.04 12.03
C ILE A 51 -3.61 7.09 12.73
N THR A 52 -4.21 5.93 13.05
CA THR A 52 -5.49 5.86 13.77
C THR A 52 -5.43 6.58 15.10
N ARG A 53 -4.38 6.33 15.90
CA ARG A 53 -4.17 7.02 17.19
C ARG A 53 -4.01 8.53 17.01
N GLN A 54 -3.21 8.98 16.04
CA GLN A 54 -2.98 10.41 15.87
C GLN A 54 -4.24 11.12 15.35
N LYS A 55 -4.97 10.53 14.41
CA LYS A 55 -6.26 11.07 13.93
C LYS A 55 -7.25 11.26 15.06
N LYS A 56 -7.37 10.30 15.97
CA LYS A 56 -8.21 10.41 17.18
C LYS A 56 -7.81 11.62 18.03
N ARG A 57 -6.51 11.76 18.34
CA ARG A 57 -6.00 12.91 19.13
C ARG A 57 -6.20 14.25 18.42
N LEU A 58 -6.04 14.31 17.10
CA LEU A 58 -6.30 15.52 16.32
C LEU A 58 -7.79 15.90 16.33
N GLN A 59 -8.69 14.93 16.29
CA GLN A 59 -10.14 15.18 16.43
C GLN A 59 -10.47 15.71 17.83
N GLU A 60 -9.91 15.11 18.88
CA GLU A 60 -10.06 15.60 20.25
C GLU A 60 -9.54 17.04 20.40
N LEU A 61 -8.36 17.33 19.85
CA LEU A 61 -7.77 18.67 19.86
C LEU A 61 -8.62 19.69 19.11
N ALA A 62 -9.14 19.33 17.93
CA ALA A 62 -10.03 20.18 17.15
C ALA A 62 -11.32 20.50 17.92
N LEU A 63 -11.87 19.53 18.66
CA LEU A 63 -13.05 19.74 19.50
C LEU A 63 -12.76 20.69 20.66
N VAL A 64 -11.61 20.56 21.31
CA VAL A 64 -11.17 21.47 22.38
C VAL A 64 -10.98 22.88 21.83
N LEU A 65 -10.26 23.02 20.70
CA LEU A 65 -10.02 24.29 20.02
C LEU A 65 -11.33 25.00 19.65
N LYS A 66 -12.29 24.25 19.10
CA LYS A 66 -13.62 24.79 18.76
C LYS A 66 -14.37 25.31 19.99
N LYS A 67 -14.22 24.66 21.16
CA LYS A 67 -14.87 25.07 22.40
C LYS A 67 -14.24 26.31 23.04
N CYS A 68 -12.92 26.44 23.02
CA CYS A 68 -12.24 27.59 23.63
C CYS A 68 -12.18 28.83 22.73
N ARG A 69 -12.26 28.66 21.40
CA ARG A 69 -12.17 29.75 20.43
C ARG A 69 -13.05 30.98 20.72
N PRO A 70 -14.33 30.86 21.11
CA PRO A 70 -15.16 32.04 21.40
C PRO A 70 -14.71 32.86 22.62
N SER A 71 -13.90 32.26 23.49
CA SER A 71 -13.40 32.88 24.72
C SER A 71 -11.96 33.37 24.61
N LEU A 72 -11.33 33.25 23.43
CA LEU A 72 -9.94 33.64 23.22
C LEU A 72 -9.81 35.16 23.01
N PRO A 73 -8.79 35.81 23.60
CA PRO A 73 -8.43 37.19 23.27
C PRO A 73 -7.92 37.29 21.82
N SER A 74 -8.08 38.47 21.21
CA SER A 74 -7.76 38.72 19.80
C SER A 74 -6.34 38.29 19.40
N GLU A 75 -5.39 38.44 20.31
CA GLU A 75 -3.96 38.13 20.15
C GLU A 75 -3.69 36.63 19.94
N SER A 76 -4.57 35.78 20.48
CA SER A 76 -4.49 34.32 20.39
C SER A 76 -5.36 33.71 19.29
N LEU A 77 -6.18 34.52 18.62
CA LEU A 77 -7.00 34.06 17.50
C LEU A 77 -6.15 33.63 16.30
N GLU A 78 -5.06 34.34 16.01
CA GLU A 78 -4.13 33.97 14.93
C GLU A 78 -3.48 32.61 15.21
N ALA A 79 -3.00 32.39 16.44
CA ALA A 79 -2.44 31.11 16.85
C ALA A 79 -3.47 29.97 16.79
N ALA A 80 -4.73 30.24 17.16
CA ALA A 80 -5.82 29.28 17.05
C ALA A 80 -6.14 28.92 15.59
N GLN A 81 -6.13 29.91 14.69
CA GLN A 81 -6.35 29.70 13.26
C GLN A 81 -5.20 28.90 12.62
N GLU A 82 -3.96 29.20 13.00
CA GLU A 82 -2.78 28.46 12.54
C GLU A 82 -2.83 27.00 13.02
N LEU A 83 -3.20 26.76 14.29
CA LEU A 83 -3.38 25.40 14.80
C LEU A 83 -4.46 24.63 14.03
N GLU A 84 -5.58 25.28 13.71
CA GLU A 84 -6.66 24.67 12.91
C GLU A 84 -6.17 24.30 11.49
N SER A 85 -5.37 25.17 10.87
CA SER A 85 -4.74 24.91 9.58
C SER A 85 -3.83 23.68 9.63
N GLN A 86 -2.94 23.61 10.63
CA GLN A 86 -2.03 22.46 10.81
C GLN A 86 -2.79 21.15 11.09
N ILE A 87 -3.88 21.19 11.87
CA ILE A 87 -4.73 20.02 12.10
C ILE A 87 -5.30 19.53 10.75
N LYS A 88 -5.82 20.43 9.92
CA LYS A 88 -6.40 20.09 8.62
C LYS A 88 -5.36 19.57 7.63
N GLU A 89 -4.19 20.18 7.58
CA GLU A 89 -3.06 19.74 6.75
C GLU A 89 -2.66 18.30 7.11
N ARG A 90 -2.46 18.01 8.41
CA ARG A 90 -2.11 16.66 8.87
C ARG A 90 -3.18 15.63 8.57
N GLN A 91 -4.47 16.01 8.66
CA GLN A 91 -5.56 15.13 8.22
C GLN A 91 -5.47 14.78 6.73
N GLY A 92 -5.10 15.75 5.88
CA GLY A 92 -4.84 15.52 4.45
C GLY A 92 -3.68 14.56 4.22
N LEU A 93 -2.54 14.78 4.90
CA LEU A 93 -1.38 13.90 4.81
C LEU A 93 -1.71 12.46 5.24
N PHE A 94 -2.52 12.29 6.29
CA PHE A 94 -2.95 10.95 6.69
C PHE A 94 -3.83 10.26 5.65
N PHE A 95 -4.72 11.00 4.98
CA PHE A 95 -5.52 10.45 3.90
C PHE A 95 -4.63 9.90 2.75
N ASP A 96 -3.57 10.63 2.41
CA ASP A 96 -2.61 10.21 1.38
C ASP A 96 -1.79 8.99 1.82
N MET A 97 -1.36 8.95 3.08
CA MET A 97 -0.64 7.81 3.67
C MET A 97 -1.53 6.55 3.71
N GLU A 98 -2.77 6.69 4.19
CA GLU A 98 -3.75 5.58 4.26
C GLU A 98 -4.09 5.01 2.87
N ALA A 99 -3.89 5.77 1.79
CA ALA A 99 -4.09 5.27 0.44
C ALA A 99 -3.10 4.16 0.03
N TYR A 100 -1.98 4.02 0.74
CA TYR A 100 -0.97 2.98 0.54
C TYR A 100 -1.04 1.84 1.57
N LEU A 101 -1.90 1.96 2.58
CA LEU A 101 -2.06 0.96 3.64
C LEU A 101 -3.21 0.00 3.32
N PRO A 102 -3.11 -1.29 3.74
CA PRO A 102 -4.16 -2.27 3.53
C PRO A 102 -5.51 -1.73 4.01
N LYS A 103 -6.49 -1.71 3.12
CA LYS A 103 -7.85 -1.29 3.46
C LYS A 103 -8.58 -2.49 4.01
N LYS A 104 -9.27 -2.31 5.14
CA LYS A 104 -10.24 -3.31 5.59
C LYS A 104 -11.28 -3.48 4.50
N ASN A 105 -11.46 -4.71 4.03
CA ASN A 105 -12.54 -5.06 3.11
C ASN A 105 -13.88 -4.67 3.76
N GLY A 106 -14.78 -4.07 2.99
CA GLY A 106 -16.16 -3.90 3.45
C GLY A 106 -16.79 -5.28 3.74
N LEU A 107 -17.75 -5.33 4.67
CA LEU A 107 -18.38 -6.58 5.16
C LEU A 107 -18.77 -7.57 4.04
N TYR A 108 -19.31 -7.03 2.95
CA TYR A 108 -19.71 -7.79 1.76
C TYR A 108 -18.52 -8.48 1.06
N LEU A 109 -17.41 -7.76 0.93
CA LEU A 109 -16.21 -8.24 0.23
C LEU A 109 -15.44 -9.28 1.08
N SER A 110 -15.43 -9.14 2.42
CA SER A 110 -14.87 -10.15 3.33
C SER A 110 -15.65 -11.47 3.35
N LEU A 111 -16.97 -11.41 3.16
CA LEU A 111 -17.83 -12.59 3.16
C LEU A 111 -17.68 -13.42 1.87
N VAL A 112 -17.40 -12.75 0.74
CA VAL A 112 -17.30 -13.39 -0.58
C VAL A 112 -15.85 -13.79 -0.95
N LEU A 113 -14.84 -13.02 -0.55
CA LEU A 113 -13.45 -13.23 -0.99
C LEU A 113 -12.49 -13.69 0.12
N GLY A 114 -12.91 -13.67 1.40
CA GLY A 114 -11.99 -13.85 2.53
C GLY A 114 -11.05 -12.66 2.74
N ASN A 115 -10.05 -12.80 3.62
CA ASN A 115 -9.07 -11.74 3.93
C ASN A 115 -8.10 -11.50 2.75
N VAL A 116 -8.57 -10.82 1.70
CA VAL A 116 -7.73 -10.40 0.57
C VAL A 116 -7.27 -8.96 0.77
N ASN A 117 -5.96 -8.71 0.75
CA ASN A 117 -5.39 -7.36 0.81
C ASN A 117 -5.52 -6.65 -0.57
N VAL A 118 -6.42 -5.65 -0.67
CA VAL A 118 -6.74 -4.94 -1.94
C VAL A 118 -5.91 -3.67 -2.16
N THR A 119 -4.72 -3.56 -1.55
CA THR A 119 -3.99 -2.28 -1.46
C THR A 119 -3.49 -1.76 -2.80
N LEU A 120 -3.35 -2.60 -3.83
CA LEU A 120 -2.74 -2.22 -5.10
C LEU A 120 -3.72 -1.67 -6.15
N LEU A 121 -5.04 -1.92 -6.01
CA LEU A 121 -6.01 -1.54 -7.04
C LEU A 121 -6.51 -0.09 -6.93
N SER A 122 -6.30 0.60 -5.80
CA SER A 122 -7.04 1.84 -5.54
C SER A 122 -6.47 3.11 -6.16
N LYS A 123 -5.16 3.17 -6.50
CA LYS A 123 -4.57 4.34 -7.17
C LYS A 123 -4.60 4.21 -8.69
N GLN A 124 -4.25 3.05 -9.25
CA GLN A 124 -4.40 2.79 -10.68
C GLN A 124 -5.86 2.90 -11.12
N ALA A 125 -6.83 2.36 -10.36
CA ALA A 125 -8.24 2.50 -10.71
C ALA A 125 -8.72 3.96 -10.67
N LYS A 126 -8.31 4.75 -9.67
CA LYS A 126 -8.65 6.18 -9.59
C LYS A 126 -7.98 7.01 -10.68
N TYR A 127 -6.75 6.68 -11.06
CA TYR A 127 -6.05 7.34 -12.16
C TYR A 127 -6.68 6.97 -13.51
N VAL A 128 -6.98 5.69 -13.75
CA VAL A 128 -7.72 5.21 -14.92
C VAL A 128 -9.09 5.87 -14.99
N GLU A 129 -9.79 5.99 -13.86
CA GLU A 129 -11.07 6.69 -13.77
C GLU A 129 -10.95 8.20 -14.03
N ALA A 130 -9.90 8.85 -13.50
CA ALA A 130 -9.65 10.27 -13.73
C ALA A 130 -9.23 10.58 -15.18
N VAL A 131 -8.46 9.69 -15.81
CA VAL A 131 -8.10 9.74 -17.24
C VAL A 131 -9.33 9.48 -18.11
N ALA A 132 -10.15 8.48 -17.77
CA ALA A 132 -11.42 8.20 -18.47
C ALA A 132 -12.42 9.36 -18.33
N LYS A 133 -12.41 10.09 -17.22
CA LYS A 133 -13.21 11.31 -16.98
C LYS A 133 -12.57 12.59 -17.52
N GLY A 134 -11.44 12.51 -18.24
CA GLY A 134 -10.76 13.66 -18.85
C GLY A 134 -10.17 14.66 -17.85
N ARG A 135 -10.01 14.28 -16.57
CA ARG A 135 -9.50 15.17 -15.52
C ARG A 135 -7.97 15.20 -15.43
N VAL A 136 -7.28 14.28 -16.12
CA VAL A 136 -5.81 14.14 -16.07
C VAL A 136 -5.28 13.80 -17.46
N SER A 137 -4.21 14.48 -17.90
CA SER A 137 -3.56 14.21 -19.19
C SER A 137 -2.73 12.92 -19.16
N PRO A 138 -2.74 12.09 -20.22
CA PRO A 138 -2.03 10.79 -20.25
C PRO A 138 -0.49 10.84 -20.23
N ARG A 139 0.13 12.03 -20.26
CA ARG A 139 1.58 12.20 -20.54
C ARG A 139 2.55 11.89 -19.40
N LEU A 140 2.11 11.28 -18.29
CA LEU A 140 2.99 10.88 -17.17
C LEU A 140 3.18 9.36 -17.06
N LEU A 141 3.17 8.64 -18.20
CA LEU A 141 3.35 7.18 -18.24
C LEU A 141 4.81 6.75 -18.44
N HIS A 142 5.78 7.51 -17.94
CA HIS A 142 7.17 7.05 -17.88
C HIS A 142 7.54 6.79 -16.42
N PRO A 143 7.81 5.53 -16.02
CA PRO A 143 8.52 5.27 -14.79
C PRO A 143 9.95 5.83 -14.91
N PRO A 144 10.57 6.34 -13.83
CA PRO A 144 12.01 6.54 -13.85
C PRO A 144 12.68 5.17 -14.03
N LEU A 145 13.51 5.05 -15.06
CA LEU A 145 14.45 3.94 -15.22
C LEU A 145 15.46 3.97 -14.04
N PRO A 146 16.01 2.80 -13.66
CA PRO A 146 16.65 2.57 -12.37
C PRO A 146 17.85 3.47 -12.08
#